data_AF-A0A1Z4LIX0-F1
#
_entry.id   AF-A0A1Z4LIX0-F1
#
_cell.length_a   1.000
_cell.length_b   1.000
_cell.length_c   1.000
_cell.angle_alpha   90.00
_cell.angle_beta   90.00
_cell.angle_gamma   90.00
#
_symmetry.space_group_name_H-M   'P 1'
#
loop_
_entity.id
_entity.type
_entity.pdbx_description
1 polymer ?
#
loop_
_entity_poly.entity_id
_entity_poly.type
_entity_poly.pdbx_seq_one_letter_code
_entity_poly.pdbx_strand_id
1 'polypeptide(L)'
;MENRLKNFRTQRNFSQAALAELLGVSRQTINAIEKGKYDPSLPLAMKIAQLFDCAIETIFLFESDSQSGSKGGSMFDKLTAKASQVIALAQGNFTFDKWTPQAVQVIQLAQKETRSLGHNFVGTEQVLLGLIAKESGIAAKVLKVEGVTLENARIEVEKIIGRGSSFLEIQIPFTPRMKRVFELSLQQADQLGHNYIDTEHLLLGLLLEGEGVAIRVLKVLGIDINNLFQKVLKEITSEKIELPQIKATENQESPNPIDFTSGAISARFCSSLSSWVESSQLGYIVTNTGFRLSNGDIITPHISFYSKEKLKQVPRIYPELSPDLVVEIKSAFDQLNTVQTKISNFLEMGIASAVLINPDNRTVTVSVHKRDKKHEVNLLHDGDKLSLPDLFPDWELEVSQLWVN
;
A
#
# COMPACT_ATOMS: atom_id res chain seq x y z
N MET A 1 -8.23 -15.39 -29.69
CA MET A 1 -8.27 -14.69 -28.39
C MET A 1 -9.44 -15.22 -27.59
N GLU A 2 -9.18 -15.64 -26.35
CA GLU A 2 -10.25 -16.06 -25.43
C GLU A 2 -11.07 -14.83 -25.00
N ASN A 3 -12.40 -14.95 -24.98
CA ASN A 3 -13.28 -13.82 -24.68
C ASN A 3 -14.62 -14.26 -24.09
N ARG A 4 -15.30 -13.31 -23.46
CA ARG A 4 -16.60 -13.47 -22.77
C ARG A 4 -17.73 -12.72 -23.48
N LEU A 5 -17.52 -12.26 -24.71
CA LEU A 5 -18.46 -11.39 -25.44
C LEU A 5 -19.88 -11.98 -25.55
N LYS A 6 -19.98 -13.30 -25.77
CA LYS A 6 -21.26 -14.00 -25.85
C LYS A 6 -22.08 -13.84 -24.57
N ASN A 7 -21.45 -13.93 -23.40
CA ASN A 7 -22.10 -13.84 -22.10
C ASN A 7 -22.67 -12.43 -21.88
N PHE A 8 -21.86 -11.40 -22.15
CA PHE A 8 -22.28 -10.00 -22.08
C PHE A 8 -23.44 -9.71 -23.03
N ARG A 9 -23.36 -10.21 -24.27
CA ARG A 9 -24.43 -10.05 -25.25
C ARG A 9 -25.74 -10.69 -24.77
N THR A 10 -25.70 -11.91 -24.25
CA THR A 10 -26.91 -12.59 -23.78
C THR A 10 -27.49 -11.99 -22.50
N GLN A 11 -26.66 -11.47 -21.58
CA GLN A 11 -27.12 -10.79 -20.37
C GLN A 11 -27.90 -9.50 -20.68
N ARG A 12 -27.57 -8.81 -21.78
CA ARG A 12 -28.31 -7.65 -22.27
C ARG A 12 -29.43 -8.01 -23.27
N ASN A 13 -29.78 -9.29 -23.41
CA ASN A 13 -30.79 -9.81 -24.34
C ASN A 13 -30.55 -9.43 -25.81
N PHE A 14 -29.30 -9.21 -26.22
CA PHE A 14 -28.98 -8.89 -27.60
C PHE A 14 -28.83 -10.14 -28.47
N SER A 15 -29.39 -10.08 -29.69
CA SER A 15 -29.04 -11.05 -30.74
C SER A 15 -27.67 -10.69 -31.33
N GLN A 16 -26.98 -11.66 -31.97
CA GLN A 16 -25.71 -11.37 -32.66
C GLN A 16 -25.87 -10.29 -33.75
N ALA A 17 -27.05 -10.23 -34.39
CA ALA A 17 -27.35 -9.22 -35.39
C ALA A 17 -27.54 -7.83 -34.76
N ALA A 18 -28.27 -7.74 -33.65
CA ALA A 18 -28.48 -6.48 -32.93
C ALA A 18 -27.17 -5.90 -32.38
N LEU A 19 -26.30 -6.74 -31.82
CA LEU A 19 -24.97 -6.29 -31.37
C LEU A 19 -24.10 -5.82 -32.53
N ALA A 20 -24.19 -6.50 -33.68
CA ALA A 20 -23.43 -6.12 -34.88
C ALA A 20 -23.87 -4.75 -35.43
N GLU A 21 -25.18 -4.49 -35.44
CA GLU A 21 -25.76 -3.21 -35.85
C GLU A 21 -25.29 -2.06 -34.95
N LEU A 22 -25.36 -2.24 -33.61
CA LEU A 22 -24.91 -1.24 -32.63
C LEU A 22 -23.41 -0.91 -32.76
N LEU A 23 -22.59 -1.89 -33.19
CA LEU A 23 -21.15 -1.74 -33.33
C LEU A 23 -20.71 -1.34 -34.75
N GLY A 24 -21.64 -1.27 -35.71
CA GLY A 24 -21.36 -0.98 -37.11
C GLY A 24 -20.52 -2.05 -37.82
N VAL A 25 -20.71 -3.33 -37.47
CA VAL A 25 -19.99 -4.47 -38.05
C VAL A 25 -20.96 -5.53 -38.58
N SER A 26 -20.44 -6.54 -39.29
CA SER A 26 -21.27 -7.65 -39.76
C SER A 26 -21.62 -8.63 -38.63
N ARG A 27 -22.77 -9.31 -38.72
CA ARG A 27 -23.12 -10.42 -37.79
C ARG A 27 -22.03 -11.51 -37.77
N GLN A 28 -21.39 -11.77 -38.91
CA GLN A 28 -20.32 -12.77 -39.00
C GLN A 28 -19.08 -12.36 -38.19
N THR A 29 -18.79 -11.05 -38.10
CA THR A 29 -17.71 -10.51 -37.27
C THR A 29 -17.96 -10.83 -35.80
N ILE A 30 -19.17 -10.58 -35.29
CA ILE A 30 -19.53 -10.91 -33.90
C ILE A 30 -19.44 -12.41 -33.63
N ASN A 31 -19.95 -13.24 -34.54
CA ASN A 31 -19.85 -14.71 -34.43
C ASN A 31 -18.39 -15.19 -34.43
N ALA A 32 -17.52 -14.58 -35.24
CA ALA A 32 -16.10 -14.92 -35.29
C ALA A 32 -15.36 -14.52 -34.01
N ILE A 33 -15.68 -13.36 -33.44
CA ILE A 33 -15.16 -12.91 -32.14
C ILE A 33 -15.62 -13.87 -31.04
N GLU A 34 -16.92 -14.15 -30.93
CA GLU A 34 -17.46 -15.03 -29.87
C GLU A 34 -16.88 -16.45 -29.92
N LYS A 35 -16.48 -16.94 -31.09
CA LYS A 35 -15.82 -18.25 -31.27
C LYS A 35 -14.30 -18.20 -31.10
N GLY A 36 -13.74 -17.04 -30.77
CA GLY A 36 -12.30 -16.82 -30.63
C GLY A 36 -11.52 -16.90 -31.95
N LYS A 37 -12.21 -16.95 -33.09
CA LYS A 37 -11.64 -17.10 -34.45
C LYS A 37 -11.18 -15.78 -35.06
N TYR A 38 -11.57 -14.66 -34.46
CA TYR A 38 -11.19 -13.33 -34.90
C TYR A 38 -10.85 -12.47 -33.69
N ASP A 39 -9.71 -11.80 -33.76
CA ASP A 39 -9.26 -10.84 -32.77
C ASP A 39 -9.70 -9.43 -33.22
N PRO A 40 -10.58 -8.75 -32.47
CA PRO A 40 -11.04 -7.42 -32.86
C PRO A 40 -9.89 -6.40 -32.78
N SER A 41 -9.90 -5.41 -33.68
CA SER A 41 -9.00 -4.26 -33.55
C SER A 41 -9.28 -3.50 -32.24
N LEU A 42 -8.27 -2.83 -31.70
CA LEU A 42 -8.40 -2.04 -30.47
C LEU A 42 -9.60 -1.07 -30.49
N PRO A 43 -9.88 -0.31 -31.57
CA PRO A 43 -11.06 0.53 -31.64
C PRO A 43 -12.39 -0.24 -31.53
N LEU A 44 -12.47 -1.44 -32.12
CA LEU A 44 -13.66 -2.29 -32.03
C LEU A 44 -13.80 -2.89 -30.62
N ALA A 45 -12.70 -3.34 -30.02
CA ALA A 45 -12.67 -3.82 -28.64
C ALA A 45 -13.09 -2.73 -27.63
N MET A 46 -12.63 -1.48 -27.83
CA MET A 46 -13.04 -0.32 -27.03
C MET A 46 -14.52 -0.01 -27.17
N LYS A 47 -15.07 -0.02 -28.40
CA LYS A 47 -16.52 0.20 -28.62
C LYS A 47 -17.36 -0.88 -27.96
N ILE A 48 -16.91 -2.13 -28.00
CA ILE A 48 -17.57 -3.25 -27.32
C ILE A 48 -17.56 -3.03 -25.80
N ALA A 49 -16.41 -2.67 -25.23
CA ALA A 49 -16.26 -2.40 -23.80
C ALA A 49 -17.15 -1.23 -23.34
N GLN A 50 -17.19 -0.13 -24.12
CA GLN A 50 -18.06 1.02 -23.86
C GLN A 50 -19.55 0.66 -23.93
N LEU A 51 -19.97 -0.15 -24.91
CA LEU A 51 -21.36 -0.57 -25.05
C LEU A 51 -21.85 -1.38 -23.85
N PHE A 52 -20.97 -2.16 -23.22
CA PHE A 52 -21.29 -2.96 -22.05
C PHE A 52 -20.94 -2.28 -20.71
N ASP A 53 -20.39 -1.07 -20.76
CA ASP A 53 -19.95 -0.30 -19.60
C ASP A 53 -18.99 -1.08 -18.68
N CYS A 54 -17.96 -1.67 -19.30
CA CYS A 54 -16.93 -2.43 -18.57
C CYS A 54 -15.54 -2.26 -19.20
N ALA A 55 -14.51 -2.78 -18.53
CA ALA A 55 -13.14 -2.74 -19.03
C ALA A 55 -12.89 -3.78 -20.13
N ILE A 56 -11.95 -3.51 -21.04
CA ILE A 56 -11.68 -4.37 -22.21
C ILE A 56 -11.28 -5.78 -21.78
N GLU A 57 -10.43 -5.88 -20.77
CA GLU A 57 -9.94 -7.12 -20.16
C GLU A 57 -11.04 -7.95 -19.48
N THR A 58 -12.21 -7.34 -19.23
CA THR A 58 -13.38 -8.08 -18.73
C THR A 58 -14.03 -8.91 -19.85
N ILE A 59 -13.92 -8.43 -21.09
CA ILE A 59 -14.51 -9.06 -22.28
C ILE A 59 -13.46 -9.91 -23.01
N PHE A 60 -12.21 -9.46 -23.09
CA PHE A 60 -11.12 -10.08 -23.85
C PHE A 60 -9.99 -10.50 -22.92
N LEU A 61 -9.66 -11.79 -22.88
CA LEU A 61 -8.67 -12.35 -21.95
C LEU A 61 -7.30 -12.44 -22.65
N PHE A 62 -6.27 -11.86 -22.02
CA PHE A 62 -4.89 -11.88 -22.50
C PHE A 62 -4.07 -12.88 -21.67
N GLU A 63 -3.33 -13.79 -22.31
CA GLU A 63 -2.40 -14.69 -21.62
C GLU A 63 -1.15 -13.91 -21.20
N SER A 64 -0.75 -14.02 -19.93
CA SER A 64 0.47 -13.41 -19.39
C SER A 64 1.64 -14.41 -19.39
N ASP A 65 2.69 -14.12 -20.14
CA ASP A 65 3.92 -14.92 -20.21
C ASP A 65 4.56 -15.10 -18.83
N SER A 66 4.62 -16.35 -18.36
CA SER A 66 5.44 -16.71 -17.19
C SER A 66 6.01 -18.12 -17.35
N GLN A 67 7.34 -18.20 -17.56
CA GLN A 67 8.12 -19.43 -17.41
C GLN A 67 9.49 -19.19 -16.73
N SER A 68 9.88 -20.22 -15.95
CA SER A 68 11.15 -20.50 -15.25
C SER A 68 11.31 -19.84 -13.87
N GLY A 69 11.62 -20.51 -12.75
CA GLY A 69 11.84 -21.93 -12.44
C GLY A 69 12.48 -22.09 -11.04
N SER A 70 12.20 -23.22 -10.37
CA SER A 70 12.94 -23.87 -9.25
C SER A 70 12.50 -23.68 -7.78
N LYS A 71 11.60 -24.60 -7.37
CA LYS A 71 11.68 -25.60 -6.27
C LYS A 71 12.02 -25.17 -4.83
N GLY A 72 11.00 -25.33 -3.96
CA GLY A 72 11.15 -25.84 -2.59
C GLY A 72 10.34 -25.05 -1.55
N GLY A 73 9.13 -25.53 -1.20
CA GLY A 73 8.30 -24.91 -0.18
C GLY A 73 7.29 -25.87 0.46
N SER A 74 7.23 -25.87 1.78
CA SER A 74 6.57 -26.81 2.70
C SER A 74 5.03 -26.78 2.66
N MET A 75 4.38 -27.63 3.46
CA MET A 75 2.92 -27.63 3.66
C MET A 75 2.37 -26.24 4.08
N PHE A 76 3.21 -25.37 4.66
CA PHE A 76 2.89 -23.98 4.95
C PHE A 76 2.85 -23.09 3.70
N ASP A 77 3.75 -23.29 2.74
CA ASP A 77 3.73 -22.58 1.44
C ASP A 77 2.48 -22.92 0.62
N LYS A 78 1.90 -24.10 0.85
CA LYS A 78 0.60 -24.51 0.26
C LYS A 78 -0.60 -23.83 0.91
N LEU A 79 -0.48 -23.32 2.14
CA LEU A 79 -1.51 -22.59 2.87
C LEU A 79 -1.45 -21.08 2.60
N THR A 80 -0.25 -20.49 2.55
CA THR A 80 -0.04 -19.09 2.12
C THR A 80 -0.29 -18.92 0.62
N ALA A 81 0.12 -19.86 -0.24
CA ALA A 81 -0.23 -19.79 -1.67
C ALA A 81 -1.74 -19.89 -1.93
N LYS A 82 -2.50 -20.59 -1.07
CA LYS A 82 -3.97 -20.64 -1.17
C LYS A 82 -4.62 -19.32 -0.71
N ALA A 83 -4.08 -18.67 0.31
CA ALA A 83 -4.55 -17.35 0.75
C ALA A 83 -4.21 -16.23 -0.26
N SER A 84 -3.00 -16.25 -0.82
CA SER A 84 -2.58 -15.33 -1.88
C SER A 84 -3.30 -15.60 -3.22
N GLN A 85 -3.64 -16.86 -3.54
CA GLN A 85 -4.51 -17.19 -4.69
C GLN A 85 -5.94 -16.66 -4.49
N VAL A 86 -6.53 -16.77 -3.31
CA VAL A 86 -7.89 -16.28 -3.04
C VAL A 86 -7.98 -14.75 -3.13
N ILE A 87 -6.89 -14.04 -2.81
CA ILE A 87 -6.80 -12.58 -2.87
C ILE A 87 -6.52 -12.08 -4.30
N ALA A 88 -5.62 -12.73 -5.05
CA ALA A 88 -5.36 -12.41 -6.47
C ALA A 88 -6.60 -12.62 -7.37
N LEU A 89 -7.47 -13.56 -7.01
CA LEU A 89 -8.65 -13.88 -7.80
C LEU A 89 -9.83 -12.89 -7.60
N ALA A 90 -9.76 -11.96 -6.63
CA ALA A 90 -10.91 -11.14 -6.26
C ALA A 90 -11.17 -9.95 -7.20
N GLN A 91 -10.16 -9.42 -7.92
CA GLN A 91 -10.41 -8.35 -8.92
C GLN A 91 -9.28 -7.80 -9.81
N GLY A 92 -8.08 -8.38 -9.88
CA GLY A 92 -7.00 -7.74 -10.64
C GLY A 92 -6.42 -6.52 -9.91
N ASN A 93 -5.20 -6.70 -9.41
CA ASN A 93 -4.25 -5.72 -8.87
C ASN A 93 -4.75 -4.72 -7.82
N PHE A 94 -5.27 -5.21 -6.69
CA PHE A 94 -5.17 -4.50 -5.41
C PHE A 94 -4.28 -5.30 -4.48
N THR A 95 -3.17 -4.70 -4.05
CA THR A 95 -2.30 -5.24 -3.02
C THR A 95 -2.84 -4.86 -1.64
N PHE A 96 -3.13 -5.86 -0.80
CA PHE A 96 -3.61 -5.65 0.59
C PHE A 96 -2.47 -5.38 1.57
N ASP A 97 -1.26 -5.15 1.06
CA ASP A 97 -0.02 -5.00 1.83
C ASP A 97 -0.11 -3.83 2.82
N LYS A 98 -0.97 -2.85 2.55
CA LYS A 98 -1.26 -1.71 3.43
C LYS A 98 -2.40 -1.95 4.42
N TRP A 99 -3.09 -3.08 4.42
CA TRP A 99 -4.27 -3.29 5.27
C TRP A 99 -3.89 -3.96 6.59
N THR A 100 -4.46 -3.49 7.70
CA THR A 100 -4.27 -4.15 8.99
C THR A 100 -4.97 -5.52 8.99
N PRO A 101 -4.54 -6.47 9.84
CA PRO A 101 -5.25 -7.74 10.01
C PRO A 101 -6.72 -7.54 10.41
N GLN A 102 -7.04 -6.47 11.14
CA GLN A 102 -8.41 -6.15 11.53
C GLN A 102 -9.26 -5.71 10.33
N ALA A 103 -8.73 -4.83 9.46
CA ALA A 103 -9.41 -4.41 8.25
C ALA A 103 -9.58 -5.57 7.26
N VAL A 104 -8.60 -6.46 7.11
CA VAL A 104 -8.75 -7.69 6.31
C VAL A 104 -9.85 -8.59 6.88
N GLN A 105 -9.92 -8.74 8.21
CA GLN A 105 -10.96 -9.52 8.87
C GLN A 105 -12.37 -8.92 8.64
N VAL A 106 -12.51 -7.60 8.60
CA VAL A 106 -13.77 -6.93 8.23
C VAL A 106 -14.24 -7.36 6.85
N ILE A 107 -13.34 -7.45 5.86
CA ILE A 107 -13.69 -7.89 4.50
C ILE A 107 -14.12 -9.36 4.48
N GLN A 108 -13.45 -10.22 5.26
CA GLN A 108 -13.85 -11.63 5.39
C GLN A 108 -15.24 -11.78 6.03
N LEU A 109 -15.53 -10.96 7.05
CA LEU A 109 -16.84 -10.90 7.69
C LEU A 109 -17.90 -10.39 6.71
N ALA A 110 -17.60 -9.36 5.93
CA ALA A 110 -18.48 -8.86 4.87
C ALA A 110 -18.82 -9.94 3.83
N GLN A 111 -17.83 -10.70 3.37
CA GLN A 111 -18.07 -11.84 2.47
C GLN A 111 -18.91 -12.95 3.12
N LYS A 112 -18.72 -13.21 4.42
CA LYS A 112 -19.54 -14.17 5.17
C LYS A 112 -20.99 -13.72 5.26
N GLU A 113 -21.25 -12.45 5.55
CA GLU A 113 -22.60 -11.86 5.55
C GLU A 113 -23.23 -11.92 4.16
N THR A 114 -22.46 -11.59 3.12
CA THR A 114 -22.90 -11.66 1.72
C THR A 114 -23.39 -13.07 1.37
N ARG A 115 -22.65 -14.12 1.78
CA ARG A 115 -23.08 -15.53 1.63
C ARG A 115 -24.32 -15.84 2.45
N SER A 116 -24.39 -15.36 3.68
CA SER A 116 -25.52 -15.63 4.57
C SER A 116 -26.83 -15.03 4.05
N LEU A 117 -26.76 -13.87 3.38
CA LEU A 117 -27.90 -13.18 2.78
C LEU A 117 -28.20 -13.67 1.35
N GLY A 118 -27.35 -14.53 0.78
CA GLY A 118 -27.49 -15.08 -0.57
C GLY A 118 -27.19 -14.06 -1.69
N HIS A 119 -26.42 -13.02 -1.40
CA HIS A 119 -26.07 -11.98 -2.37
C HIS A 119 -24.86 -12.39 -3.22
N ASN A 120 -24.81 -11.93 -4.47
CA ASN A 120 -23.77 -12.30 -5.44
C ASN A 120 -22.64 -11.28 -5.56
N PHE A 121 -22.69 -10.18 -4.80
CA PHE A 121 -21.68 -9.13 -4.81
C PHE A 121 -21.48 -8.58 -3.41
N VAL A 122 -20.24 -8.25 -3.06
CA VAL A 122 -19.93 -7.52 -1.82
C VAL A 122 -20.13 -6.02 -2.08
N GLY A 123 -21.22 -5.49 -1.52
CA GLY A 123 -21.57 -4.07 -1.55
C GLY A 123 -21.13 -3.32 -0.29
N THR A 124 -21.39 -2.01 -0.27
CA THR A 124 -21.13 -1.11 0.86
C THR A 124 -21.72 -1.61 2.16
N GLU A 125 -22.95 -2.14 2.09
CA GLU A 125 -23.72 -2.61 3.23
C GLU A 125 -23.12 -3.86 3.86
N GLN A 126 -22.48 -4.72 3.07
CA GLN A 126 -21.83 -5.91 3.61
C GLN A 126 -20.56 -5.54 4.36
N VAL A 127 -19.83 -4.52 3.90
CA VAL A 127 -18.68 -3.98 4.63
C VAL A 127 -19.12 -3.25 5.89
N LEU A 128 -20.23 -2.51 5.87
CA LEU A 128 -20.83 -1.96 7.10
C LEU A 128 -21.15 -3.07 8.12
N LEU A 129 -21.82 -4.15 7.69
CA LEU A 129 -22.08 -5.31 8.55
C LEU A 129 -20.78 -5.95 9.05
N GLY A 130 -19.76 -6.07 8.20
CA GLY A 130 -18.44 -6.57 8.57
C GLY A 130 -17.73 -5.70 9.63
N LEU A 131 -17.82 -4.37 9.52
CA LEU A 131 -17.28 -3.42 10.49
C LEU A 131 -17.96 -3.58 11.85
N ILE A 132 -19.28 -3.76 11.88
CA ILE A 132 -20.04 -3.98 13.12
C ILE A 132 -19.71 -5.35 13.72
N ALA A 133 -19.69 -6.40 12.89
CA ALA A 133 -19.41 -7.77 13.30
C ALA A 133 -17.98 -8.00 13.80
N LYS A 134 -17.04 -7.11 13.45
CA LYS A 134 -15.67 -7.17 13.95
C LYS A 134 -15.59 -6.97 15.48
N GLU A 135 -16.55 -6.24 16.05
CA GLU A 135 -16.70 -5.89 17.47
C GLU A 135 -15.53 -5.13 18.12
N SER A 136 -14.36 -5.11 17.47
CA SER A 136 -13.14 -4.40 17.85
C SER A 136 -12.75 -3.37 16.79
N GLY A 137 -11.90 -2.41 17.18
CA GLY A 137 -11.47 -1.31 16.32
C GLY A 137 -12.35 -0.07 16.47
N ILE A 138 -11.81 1.07 16.04
CA ILE A 138 -12.44 2.39 16.19
C ILE A 138 -13.80 2.42 15.48
N ALA A 139 -13.91 1.84 14.28
CA ALA A 139 -15.18 1.84 13.55
C ALA A 139 -16.29 1.09 14.31
N ALA A 140 -16.00 -0.11 14.83
CA ALA A 140 -16.96 -0.89 15.60
C ALA A 140 -17.37 -0.16 16.88
N LYS A 141 -16.40 0.45 17.57
CA LYS A 141 -16.60 1.26 18.78
C LYS A 141 -17.55 2.42 18.53
N VAL A 142 -17.27 3.24 17.52
CA VAL A 142 -18.08 4.42 17.21
C VAL A 142 -19.48 4.03 16.74
N LEU A 143 -19.61 3.03 15.86
CA LEU A 143 -20.92 2.53 15.42
C LEU A 143 -21.77 2.01 16.59
N LYS A 144 -21.15 1.31 17.53
CA LYS A 144 -21.81 0.81 18.74
C LYS A 144 -22.28 1.95 19.66
N VAL A 145 -21.46 3.00 19.82
CA VAL A 145 -21.84 4.20 20.58
C VAL A 145 -23.05 4.91 19.96
N GLU A 146 -23.14 4.91 18.62
CA GLU A 146 -24.31 5.43 17.91
C GLU A 146 -25.55 4.50 17.95
N GLY A 147 -25.46 3.34 18.60
CA GLY A 147 -26.58 2.40 18.69
C GLY A 147 -26.79 1.54 17.44
N VAL A 148 -25.82 1.51 16.52
CA VAL A 148 -25.84 0.60 15.37
C VAL A 148 -25.39 -0.79 15.83
N THR A 149 -26.27 -1.78 15.69
CA THR A 149 -26.00 -3.18 16.05
C THR A 149 -26.03 -4.06 14.82
N LEU A 150 -25.40 -5.22 14.87
CA LEU A 150 -25.40 -6.14 13.72
C LEU A 150 -26.83 -6.57 13.37
N GLU A 151 -27.67 -6.75 14.39
CA GLU A 151 -29.07 -7.15 14.23
C GLU A 151 -29.90 -6.08 13.53
N ASN A 152 -29.88 -4.83 14.02
CA ASN A 152 -30.69 -3.77 13.42
C ASN A 152 -30.22 -3.42 11.99
N ALA A 153 -28.90 -3.41 11.76
CA ALA A 153 -28.33 -3.15 10.45
C ALA A 153 -28.70 -4.26 9.46
N ARG A 154 -28.64 -5.54 9.87
CA ARG A 154 -29.01 -6.66 8.99
C ARG A 154 -30.48 -6.61 8.60
N ILE A 155 -31.37 -6.28 9.55
CA ILE A 155 -32.81 -6.12 9.26
C ILE A 155 -33.03 -5.04 8.20
N GLU A 156 -32.36 -3.89 8.31
CA GLU A 156 -32.50 -2.81 7.32
C GLU A 156 -31.89 -3.16 5.96
N VAL A 157 -30.76 -3.88 5.94
CA VAL A 157 -30.18 -4.41 4.69
C VAL A 157 -31.14 -5.35 3.99
N GLU A 158 -31.73 -6.30 4.71
CA GLU A 158 -32.72 -7.25 4.17
C GLU A 158 -33.97 -6.53 3.65
N LYS A 159 -34.43 -5.45 4.31
CA LYS A 159 -35.56 -4.64 3.83
C LYS A 159 -35.24 -3.88 2.54
N ILE A 160 -34.01 -3.39 2.38
CA ILE A 160 -33.62 -2.55 1.23
C ILE A 160 -33.29 -3.41 0.00
N ILE A 161 -32.53 -4.49 0.17
CA ILE A 161 -32.05 -5.34 -0.94
C ILE A 161 -32.91 -6.60 -1.13
N GLY A 162 -33.53 -7.09 -0.07
CA GLY A 162 -34.15 -8.42 -0.04
C GLY A 162 -33.12 -9.52 0.30
N ARG A 163 -33.56 -10.78 0.24
CA ARG A 163 -32.65 -11.94 0.26
C ARG A 163 -32.37 -12.38 -1.17
N GLY A 164 -31.11 -12.71 -1.45
CA GLY A 164 -30.73 -13.19 -2.76
C GLY A 164 -31.04 -14.68 -2.97
N SER A 165 -30.99 -15.11 -4.24
CA SER A 165 -31.10 -16.51 -4.63
C SER A 165 -29.79 -17.23 -4.28
N SER A 166 -29.83 -18.16 -3.32
CA SER A 166 -28.69 -18.90 -2.79
C SER A 166 -27.78 -19.48 -3.89
N PHE A 167 -26.76 -18.72 -4.30
CA PHE A 167 -25.75 -19.13 -5.26
C PHE A 167 -24.41 -19.29 -4.54
N LEU A 168 -23.81 -20.45 -4.71
CA LEU A 168 -22.51 -20.81 -4.13
C LEU A 168 -21.40 -20.44 -5.12
N GLU A 169 -21.18 -19.14 -5.35
CA GLU A 169 -19.92 -18.72 -5.96
C GLU A 169 -18.78 -18.93 -4.96
N ILE A 170 -17.72 -19.61 -5.41
CA ILE A 170 -16.50 -19.84 -4.62
C ILE A 170 -15.89 -18.48 -4.20
N GLN A 171 -16.11 -17.45 -5.02
CA GLN A 171 -15.57 -16.12 -4.84
C GLN A 171 -16.58 -15.06 -5.23
N ILE A 172 -16.89 -14.17 -4.28
CA ILE A 172 -17.86 -13.11 -4.47
C ILE A 172 -17.11 -11.81 -4.81
N PRO A 173 -17.33 -11.22 -5.99
CA PRO A 173 -16.67 -9.98 -6.38
C PRO A 173 -17.21 -8.76 -5.62
N PHE A 174 -16.41 -7.69 -5.56
CA PHE A 174 -16.85 -6.39 -5.03
C PHE A 174 -17.61 -5.59 -6.08
N THR A 175 -18.57 -4.77 -5.65
CA THR A 175 -19.22 -3.79 -6.52
C THR A 175 -18.24 -2.68 -6.95
N PRO A 176 -18.44 -1.99 -8.09
CA PRO A 176 -17.61 -0.84 -8.49
C PRO A 176 -17.56 0.26 -7.41
N ARG A 177 -18.70 0.46 -6.74
CA ARG A 177 -18.84 1.39 -5.63
C ARG A 177 -17.97 1.00 -4.43
N MET A 178 -17.81 -0.29 -4.16
CA MET A 178 -16.86 -0.75 -3.15
C MET A 178 -15.40 -0.50 -3.52
N LYS A 179 -15.02 -0.62 -4.81
CA LYS A 179 -13.67 -0.22 -5.23
C LYS A 179 -13.41 1.25 -4.90
N ARG A 180 -14.40 2.11 -5.14
CA ARG A 180 -14.33 3.53 -4.78
C ARG A 180 -14.17 3.74 -3.27
N VAL A 181 -14.90 2.99 -2.44
CA VAL A 181 -14.73 3.01 -0.99
C VAL A 181 -13.29 2.67 -0.58
N PHE A 182 -12.65 1.67 -1.21
CA PHE A 182 -11.26 1.32 -0.91
C PHE A 182 -10.27 2.44 -1.27
N GLU A 183 -10.45 3.07 -2.43
CA GLU A 183 -9.66 4.25 -2.82
C GLU A 183 -9.82 5.39 -1.80
N LEU A 184 -11.05 5.68 -1.40
CA LEU A 184 -11.33 6.73 -0.41
C LEU A 184 -10.75 6.37 0.96
N SER A 185 -10.78 5.10 1.36
CA SER A 185 -10.19 4.62 2.61
C SER A 185 -8.67 4.82 2.62
N LEU A 186 -8.00 4.52 1.50
CA LEU A 186 -6.57 4.81 1.33
C LEU A 186 -6.29 6.31 1.42
N GLN A 187 -7.07 7.14 0.72
CA GLN A 187 -6.95 8.60 0.78
C GLN A 187 -7.14 9.14 2.19
N GLN A 188 -8.05 8.56 2.99
CA GLN A 188 -8.25 8.95 4.39
C GLN A 188 -7.07 8.56 5.26
N ALA A 189 -6.52 7.35 5.10
CA ALA A 189 -5.31 6.94 5.79
C ALA A 189 -4.17 7.92 5.49
N ASP A 190 -3.94 8.21 4.20
CA ASP A 190 -2.90 9.16 3.77
C ASP A 190 -3.13 10.57 4.36
N GLN A 191 -4.37 11.09 4.36
CA GLN A 191 -4.71 12.40 4.94
C GLN A 191 -4.51 12.48 6.45
N LEU A 192 -4.70 11.36 7.15
CA LEU A 192 -4.46 11.24 8.59
C LEU A 192 -3.00 10.93 8.93
N GLY A 193 -2.14 10.75 7.92
CA GLY A 193 -0.73 10.38 8.09
C GLY A 193 -0.51 8.92 8.45
N HIS A 194 -1.51 8.06 8.25
CA HIS A 194 -1.44 6.63 8.46
C HIS A 194 -0.98 5.92 7.18
N ASN A 195 0.05 5.09 7.29
CA ASN A 195 0.61 4.28 6.21
C ASN A 195 -0.14 2.94 6.00
N TYR A 196 -1.16 2.68 6.81
CA TYR A 196 -2.01 1.50 6.75
C TYR A 196 -3.48 1.87 6.67
N ILE A 197 -4.30 0.94 6.18
CA ILE A 197 -5.75 0.99 6.19
C ILE A 197 -6.25 0.10 7.30
N ASP A 198 -6.81 0.72 8.33
CA ASP A 198 -7.52 0.05 9.43
C ASP A 198 -9.03 0.33 9.40
N THR A 199 -9.79 -0.20 10.37
CA THR A 199 -11.25 -0.19 10.41
C THR A 199 -11.88 1.21 10.29
N GLU A 200 -11.30 2.22 10.92
CA GLU A 200 -11.74 3.61 10.88
C GLU A 200 -11.62 4.22 9.50
N HIS A 201 -10.54 3.95 8.77
CA HIS A 201 -10.35 4.43 7.41
C HIS A 201 -11.38 3.83 6.47
N LEU A 202 -11.70 2.55 6.67
CA LEU A 202 -12.72 1.85 5.91
C LEU A 202 -14.12 2.43 6.18
N LEU A 203 -14.41 2.78 7.43
CA LEU A 203 -15.64 3.48 7.79
C LEU A 203 -15.67 4.90 7.18
N LEU A 204 -14.61 5.69 7.32
CA LEU A 204 -14.51 7.04 6.75
C LEU A 204 -14.67 7.01 5.21
N GLY A 205 -14.02 6.06 4.53
CA GLY A 205 -14.15 5.86 3.09
C GLY A 205 -15.58 5.53 2.67
N LEU A 206 -16.29 4.73 3.49
CA LEU A 206 -17.70 4.41 3.28
C LEU A 206 -18.60 5.64 3.48
N LEU A 207 -18.33 6.47 4.50
CA LEU A 207 -19.06 7.71 4.76
C LEU A 207 -18.84 8.76 3.67
N LEU A 208 -17.63 8.86 3.13
CA LEU A 208 -17.25 9.82 2.08
C LEU A 208 -17.75 9.44 0.69
N GLU A 209 -17.86 8.14 0.41
CA GLU A 209 -18.49 7.71 -0.83
C GLU A 209 -19.93 8.24 -0.89
N GLY A 210 -20.59 8.35 0.27
CA GLY A 210 -21.77 9.19 0.49
C GLY A 210 -23.06 8.64 -0.12
N GLU A 211 -22.96 7.67 -1.02
CA GLU A 211 -24.06 7.15 -1.80
C GLU A 211 -24.06 5.62 -1.79
N GLY A 212 -24.79 4.98 -0.90
CA GLY A 212 -24.80 3.51 -0.94
C GLY A 212 -25.87 2.92 -0.06
N VAL A 213 -26.01 1.60 -0.15
CA VAL A 213 -26.93 0.90 0.74
C VAL A 213 -26.48 1.06 2.19
N ALA A 214 -25.16 1.07 2.47
CA ALA A 214 -24.67 1.34 3.81
C ALA A 214 -25.09 2.71 4.36
N ILE A 215 -24.96 3.78 3.56
CA ILE A 215 -25.39 5.13 3.96
C ILE A 215 -26.90 5.19 4.14
N ARG A 216 -27.66 4.49 3.30
CA ARG A 216 -29.12 4.40 3.44
C ARG A 216 -29.50 3.67 4.73
N VAL A 217 -28.83 2.57 5.07
CA VAL A 217 -29.04 1.83 6.32
C VAL A 217 -28.75 2.73 7.52
N LEU A 218 -27.60 3.41 7.55
CA LEU A 218 -27.25 4.33 8.63
C LEU A 218 -28.30 5.44 8.80
N LYS A 219 -28.76 6.05 7.69
CA LYS A 219 -29.81 7.08 7.72
C LYS A 219 -31.15 6.54 8.23
N VAL A 220 -31.55 5.33 7.84
CA VAL A 220 -32.79 4.69 8.31
C VAL A 220 -32.72 4.38 9.81
N LEU A 221 -31.54 4.02 10.31
CA LEU A 221 -31.28 3.85 11.75
C LEU A 221 -31.18 5.19 12.51
N GLY A 222 -31.39 6.33 11.85
CA GLY A 222 -31.39 7.66 12.46
C GLY A 222 -30.00 8.25 12.68
N ILE A 223 -28.97 7.71 12.04
CA ILE A 223 -27.59 8.18 12.19
C ILE A 223 -27.32 9.37 11.27
N ASP A 224 -26.84 10.46 11.85
CA ASP A 224 -26.32 11.60 11.10
C ASP A 224 -24.90 11.29 10.61
N ILE A 225 -24.73 11.28 9.29
CA ILE A 225 -23.47 10.90 8.63
C ILE A 225 -22.33 11.87 8.96
N ASN A 226 -22.61 13.18 9.03
CA ASN A 226 -21.59 14.18 9.32
C ASN A 226 -21.14 14.07 10.78
N ASN A 227 -22.08 13.89 11.70
CA ASN A 227 -21.77 13.69 13.12
C ASN A 227 -20.98 12.39 13.33
N LEU A 228 -21.38 11.29 12.68
CA LEU A 228 -20.65 10.03 12.74
C LEU A 228 -19.21 10.19 12.22
N PHE A 229 -19.03 10.89 11.09
CA PHE A 229 -17.71 11.19 10.54
C PHE A 229 -16.82 11.96 11.54
N GLN A 230 -17.37 13.01 12.16
CA GLN A 230 -16.65 13.80 13.18
C GLN A 230 -16.33 12.99 14.44
N LYS A 231 -17.21 12.08 14.85
CA LYS A 231 -16.97 11.18 15.98
C LYS A 231 -15.83 10.20 15.68
N VAL A 232 -15.77 9.64 14.48
CA VAL A 232 -14.64 8.78 14.06
C VAL A 232 -13.33 9.55 14.11
N LEU A 233 -13.28 10.76 13.51
CA LEU A 233 -12.07 11.61 13.58
C LEU A 233 -11.67 11.95 15.02
N LYS A 234 -12.65 12.30 15.86
CA LYS A 234 -12.40 12.59 17.26
C LYS A 234 -11.84 11.36 17.98
N GLU A 235 -12.37 10.17 17.71
CA GLU A 235 -11.90 8.93 18.34
C GLU A 235 -10.46 8.61 17.94
N ILE A 236 -10.11 8.79 16.66
CA ILE A 236 -8.73 8.67 16.17
C ILE A 236 -7.78 9.62 16.93
N THR A 237 -8.20 10.86 17.16
CA THR A 237 -7.38 11.84 17.91
C THR A 237 -7.37 11.63 19.43
N SER A 238 -8.41 11.01 19.98
CA SER A 238 -8.60 10.78 21.43
C SER A 238 -7.93 9.49 21.88
N GLU A 239 -7.82 8.50 20.99
CA GLU A 239 -6.92 7.37 21.14
C GLU A 239 -5.46 7.81 20.91
N LYS A 240 -4.91 8.64 21.81
CA LYS A 240 -3.50 8.48 22.18
C LYS A 240 -3.41 7.15 22.95
N ILE A 241 -3.46 6.02 22.24
CA ILE A 241 -3.43 4.70 22.86
C ILE A 241 -2.41 3.80 22.15
N GLU A 242 -1.38 3.48 22.92
CA GLU A 242 -0.70 2.19 23.05
C GLU A 242 -0.96 1.19 21.91
N LEU A 243 0.00 1.17 20.98
CA LEU A 243 0.13 0.15 19.96
C LEU A 243 0.16 -1.25 20.62
N PRO A 244 -0.66 -2.21 20.17
CA PRO A 244 -0.45 -3.61 20.47
C PRO A 244 0.94 -3.99 19.96
N GLN A 245 1.83 -4.42 20.87
CA GLN A 245 3.07 -5.08 20.49
C GLN A 245 2.75 -6.39 19.77
N ILE A 246 2.55 -6.31 18.46
CA ILE A 246 2.64 -7.46 17.58
C ILE A 246 4.12 -7.82 17.54
N LYS A 247 4.46 -9.00 18.08
CA LYS A 247 5.81 -9.54 18.03
C LYS A 247 6.33 -9.47 16.60
N ALA A 248 7.48 -8.81 16.48
CA ALA A 248 8.26 -8.61 15.28
C ALA A 248 8.25 -9.83 14.35
N THR A 249 7.70 -9.63 13.16
CA THR A 249 8.35 -10.09 11.95
C THR A 249 8.83 -8.82 11.25
N GLU A 250 10.10 -8.53 11.47
CA GLU A 250 10.83 -7.43 10.85
C GLU A 250 10.78 -7.58 9.33
N ASN A 251 10.26 -6.55 8.66
CA ASN A 251 10.88 -5.82 7.55
C ASN A 251 9.84 -5.38 6.52
N GLN A 252 9.33 -4.18 6.76
CA GLN A 252 9.32 -3.09 5.78
C GLN A 252 8.84 -1.86 6.56
N GLU A 253 9.79 -1.13 7.13
CA GLU A 253 9.55 0.25 7.56
C GLU A 253 9.05 1.02 6.33
N SER A 254 7.75 1.24 6.22
CA SER A 254 7.28 2.37 5.43
C SER A 254 7.92 3.61 6.05
N PRO A 255 8.72 4.39 5.31
CA PRO A 255 9.40 5.54 5.89
C PRO A 255 8.33 6.48 6.46
N ASN A 256 8.50 6.90 7.72
CA ASN A 256 7.74 8.03 8.23
C ASN A 256 7.86 9.18 7.23
N PRO A 257 6.78 9.94 6.97
CA PRO A 257 6.84 11.03 6.01
C PRO A 257 8.00 11.96 6.36
N ILE A 258 8.89 12.18 5.38
CA ILE A 258 10.00 13.12 5.51
C ILE A 258 9.37 14.51 5.63
N ASP A 259 9.56 15.18 6.77
CA ASP A 259 9.10 16.55 6.94
C ASP A 259 9.94 17.52 6.08
N PHE A 260 9.45 18.75 5.92
CA PHE A 260 10.10 19.72 5.05
C PHE A 260 11.54 20.06 5.47
N THR A 261 11.80 20.11 6.78
CA THR A 261 13.13 20.42 7.34
C THR A 261 14.11 19.29 7.06
N SER A 262 13.73 18.05 7.35
CA SER A 262 14.57 16.88 7.07
C SER A 262 14.83 16.70 5.57
N GLY A 263 13.83 16.97 4.72
CA GLY A 263 14.00 17.00 3.27
C GLY A 263 15.00 18.07 2.79
N ALA A 264 14.92 19.28 3.31
CA ALA A 264 15.83 20.36 2.95
C ALA A 264 17.27 20.14 3.46
N ILE A 265 17.43 19.58 4.65
CA ILE A 265 18.73 19.14 5.19
C ILE A 265 19.32 18.03 4.31
N SER A 266 18.50 17.06 3.89
CA SER A 266 18.92 15.99 2.98
C SER A 266 19.47 16.54 1.68
N ALA A 267 18.76 17.50 1.07
CA ALA A 267 19.20 18.15 -0.16
C ALA A 267 20.54 18.90 0.03
N ARG A 268 20.71 19.63 1.14
CA ARG A 268 21.97 20.35 1.43
C ARG A 268 23.14 19.41 1.66
N PHE A 269 22.93 18.39 2.48
CA PHE A 269 23.95 17.37 2.75
C PHE A 269 24.37 16.69 1.45
N CYS A 270 23.39 16.22 0.66
CA CYS A 270 23.65 15.58 -0.61
C CYS A 270 24.39 16.51 -1.58
N SER A 271 23.99 17.78 -1.68
CA SER A 271 24.67 18.74 -2.56
C SER A 271 26.13 18.98 -2.17
N SER A 272 26.42 19.07 -0.86
CA SER A 272 27.78 19.26 -0.35
C SER A 272 28.68 18.05 -0.64
N LEU A 273 28.13 16.84 -0.44
CA LEU A 273 28.90 15.62 -0.59
C LEU A 273 29.01 15.15 -2.05
N SER A 274 27.93 15.22 -2.84
CA SER A 274 27.91 14.78 -4.25
C SER A 274 28.92 15.52 -5.10
N SER A 275 29.06 16.84 -4.91
CA SER A 275 30.04 17.63 -5.65
C SER A 275 31.47 17.10 -5.46
N TRP A 276 31.82 16.67 -4.25
CA TRP A 276 33.13 16.12 -3.93
C TRP A 276 33.30 14.69 -4.47
N VAL A 277 32.31 13.83 -4.25
CA VAL A 277 32.35 12.43 -4.69
C VAL A 277 32.51 12.34 -6.21
N GLU A 278 31.83 13.20 -6.96
CA GLU A 278 31.91 13.25 -8.42
C GLU A 278 33.26 13.80 -8.89
N SER A 279 33.76 14.91 -8.33
CA SER A 279 35.06 15.49 -8.73
C SER A 279 36.21 14.56 -8.42
N SER A 280 36.15 13.86 -7.28
CA SER A 280 37.17 12.92 -6.81
C SER A 280 36.95 11.50 -7.35
N GLN A 281 35.91 11.29 -8.16
CA GLN A 281 35.63 10.02 -8.84
C GLN A 281 35.53 8.81 -7.90
N LEU A 282 35.04 9.03 -6.67
CA LEU A 282 35.08 8.04 -5.58
C LEU A 282 33.97 6.98 -5.66
N GLY A 283 32.81 7.32 -6.24
CA GLY A 283 31.65 6.45 -6.20
C GLY A 283 30.36 7.11 -6.65
N TYR A 284 29.25 6.63 -6.10
CA TYR A 284 27.89 7.07 -6.41
C TYR A 284 27.15 7.41 -5.12
N ILE A 285 26.48 8.56 -5.12
CA ILE A 285 25.52 8.94 -4.08
C ILE A 285 24.11 8.74 -4.62
N VAL A 286 23.27 8.11 -3.81
CA VAL A 286 21.86 7.87 -4.12
C VAL A 286 21.02 8.31 -2.94
N THR A 287 19.81 8.79 -3.23
CA THR A 287 18.87 9.29 -2.21
C THR A 287 17.54 8.56 -2.34
N ASN A 288 16.90 8.28 -1.21
CA ASN A 288 15.59 7.61 -1.15
C ASN A 288 15.52 6.29 -1.95
N THR A 289 16.64 5.57 -2.07
CA THR A 289 16.73 4.27 -2.76
C THR A 289 17.24 3.21 -1.80
N GLY A 290 16.65 2.03 -1.86
CA GLY A 290 17.05 0.91 -1.00
C GLY A 290 18.09 -0.02 -1.59
N PHE A 291 18.55 -0.95 -0.76
CA PHE A 291 19.33 -2.12 -1.17
C PHE A 291 18.70 -3.38 -0.58
N ARG A 292 18.94 -4.51 -1.26
CA ARG A 292 18.34 -5.78 -0.88
C ARG A 292 19.25 -6.53 0.08
N LEU A 293 18.68 -7.01 1.18
CA LEU A 293 19.31 -7.89 2.14
C LEU A 293 19.27 -9.35 1.68
N SER A 294 20.12 -10.19 2.28
CA SER A 294 20.21 -11.62 1.97
C SER A 294 18.91 -12.40 2.19
N ASN A 295 18.00 -11.88 3.01
CA ASN A 295 16.68 -12.46 3.28
C ASN A 295 15.59 -11.97 2.29
N GLY A 296 15.93 -11.12 1.33
CA GLY A 296 15.02 -10.58 0.31
C GLY A 296 14.43 -9.21 0.64
N ASP A 297 14.59 -8.73 1.88
CA ASP A 297 14.02 -7.46 2.31
C ASP A 297 14.77 -6.27 1.72
N ILE A 298 14.06 -5.15 1.59
CA ILE A 298 14.63 -3.89 1.08
C ILE A 298 14.64 -2.88 2.21
N ILE A 299 15.82 -2.35 2.52
CA ILE A 299 15.97 -1.24 3.47
C ILE A 299 16.28 0.04 2.70
N THR A 300 15.61 1.13 3.08
CA THR A 300 15.71 2.44 2.44
C THR A 300 16.31 3.49 3.40
N PRO A 301 17.61 3.78 3.28
CA PRO A 301 18.20 4.94 3.93
C PRO A 301 17.90 6.23 3.17
N HIS A 302 17.95 7.38 3.85
CA HIS A 302 17.74 8.68 3.21
C HIS A 302 18.83 8.99 2.18
N ILE A 303 20.09 8.73 2.53
CA ILE A 303 21.23 8.91 1.62
C ILE A 303 22.13 7.68 1.75
N SER A 304 22.66 7.21 0.63
CA SER A 304 23.69 6.15 0.59
C SER A 304 24.81 6.51 -0.34
N PHE A 305 26.01 6.07 0.02
CA PHE A 305 27.19 6.12 -0.84
C PHE A 305 27.74 4.73 -1.13
N TYR A 306 28.03 4.49 -2.40
CA TYR A 306 28.68 3.28 -2.90
C TYR A 306 30.02 3.66 -3.54
N SER A 307 31.12 3.15 -3.00
CA SER A 307 32.44 3.26 -3.64
C SER A 307 32.45 2.59 -5.01
N LYS A 308 33.31 3.08 -5.92
CA LYS A 308 33.53 2.42 -7.21
C LYS A 308 34.10 1.01 -7.10
N GLU A 309 34.78 0.71 -5.99
CA GLU A 309 35.27 -0.64 -5.71
C GLU A 309 34.11 -1.62 -5.53
N LYS A 310 33.10 -1.23 -4.73
CA LYS A 310 31.89 -2.02 -4.50
C LYS A 310 30.96 -2.03 -5.72
N LEU A 311 30.59 -0.86 -6.23
CA LEU A 311 29.61 -0.71 -7.30
C LEU A 311 30.28 -0.22 -8.58
N LYS A 312 30.58 -1.14 -9.49
CA LYS A 312 31.24 -0.78 -10.77
C LYS A 312 30.30 -0.06 -11.75
N GLN A 313 29.01 -0.43 -11.74
CA GLN A 313 27.98 0.15 -12.61
C GLN A 313 26.67 0.27 -11.84
N VAL A 314 25.95 1.38 -12.05
CA VAL A 314 24.67 1.65 -11.40
C VAL A 314 23.55 0.80 -12.04
N PRO A 315 22.90 -0.11 -11.29
CA PRO A 315 21.80 -0.93 -11.81
C PRO A 315 20.47 -0.16 -11.85
N ARG A 316 19.50 -0.68 -12.63
CA ARG A 316 18.10 -0.21 -12.62
C ARG A 316 17.22 -0.87 -11.54
N ILE A 317 17.79 -1.78 -10.75
CA ILE A 317 17.14 -2.52 -9.68
C ILE A 317 17.89 -2.29 -8.36
N TYR A 318 17.25 -2.57 -7.23
CA TYR A 318 17.93 -2.53 -5.94
C TYR A 318 19.09 -3.54 -5.90
N PRO A 319 20.32 -3.10 -5.61
CA PRO A 319 21.46 -4.00 -5.58
C PRO A 319 21.39 -4.90 -4.35
N GLU A 320 21.83 -6.16 -4.49
CA GLU A 320 22.12 -7.08 -3.37
C GLU A 320 23.51 -6.79 -2.79
N LEU A 321 23.77 -5.50 -2.52
CA LEU A 321 25.05 -4.99 -2.05
C LEU A 321 24.80 -3.84 -1.07
N SER A 322 25.41 -3.92 0.11
CA SER A 322 25.32 -2.86 1.11
C SER A 322 26.22 -1.66 0.73
N PRO A 323 25.77 -0.44 1.01
CA PRO A 323 26.57 0.76 0.79
C PRO A 323 27.80 0.81 1.72
N ASP A 324 28.71 1.74 1.45
CA ASP A 324 29.84 2.06 2.33
C ASP A 324 29.43 3.04 3.43
N LEU A 325 28.52 3.96 3.11
CA LEU A 325 27.92 4.90 4.05
C LEU A 325 26.41 4.94 3.89
N VAL A 326 25.73 5.02 5.03
CA VAL A 326 24.31 5.37 5.14
C VAL A 326 24.14 6.65 5.96
N VAL A 327 23.16 7.47 5.59
CA VAL A 327 22.77 8.65 6.36
C VAL A 327 21.28 8.58 6.64
N GLU A 328 20.93 8.77 7.91
CA GLU A 328 19.56 8.97 8.38
C GLU A 328 19.42 10.39 8.90
N ILE A 329 18.25 10.99 8.64
CA ILE A 329 17.93 12.34 9.09
C ILE A 329 16.63 12.21 9.86
N LYS A 330 16.66 12.56 11.14
CA LYS A 330 15.47 12.46 11.98
C LYS A 330 14.40 13.41 11.44
N SER A 331 13.23 12.87 11.10
CA SER A 331 12.02 13.63 10.77
C SER A 331 11.36 14.17 12.05
N ALA A 332 10.54 15.21 11.92
CA ALA A 332 9.70 15.73 13.00
C ALA A 332 8.75 14.66 13.58
N PHE A 333 8.39 13.67 12.77
CA PHE A 333 7.50 12.56 13.16
C PHE A 333 8.25 11.35 13.73
N ASP A 334 9.58 11.33 13.63
CA ASP A 334 10.39 10.22 14.11
C ASP A 334 10.61 10.29 15.63
N GLN A 335 10.63 9.10 16.24
CA GLN A 335 11.23 8.92 17.56
C GLN A 335 12.73 8.72 17.40
N LEU A 336 13.54 9.48 18.16
CA LEU A 336 15.01 9.42 18.08
C LEU A 336 15.55 7.99 18.26
N ASN A 337 14.99 7.24 19.22
CA ASN A 337 15.40 5.87 19.51
C ASN A 337 15.21 4.94 18.30
N THR A 338 14.14 5.12 17.52
CA THR A 338 13.87 4.32 16.32
C THR A 338 14.95 4.55 15.26
N VAL A 339 15.29 5.81 15.00
CA VAL A 339 16.34 6.15 14.02
C VAL A 339 17.70 5.66 14.50
N GLN A 340 17.99 5.75 15.80
CA GLN A 340 19.21 5.21 16.40
C GLN A 340 19.29 3.68 16.26
N THR A 341 18.20 2.95 16.50
CA THR A 341 18.14 1.50 16.27
C THR A 341 18.41 1.16 14.81
N LYS A 342 17.84 1.92 13.86
CA LYS A 342 18.11 1.74 12.42
C LYS A 342 19.60 1.92 12.09
N ILE A 343 20.25 2.94 12.66
CA ILE A 343 21.70 3.16 12.54
C ILE A 343 22.50 1.97 13.11
N SER A 344 22.13 1.46 14.28
CA SER A 344 22.77 0.27 14.86
C SER A 344 22.63 -0.95 13.95
N ASN A 345 21.44 -1.20 13.40
CA ASN A 345 21.19 -2.32 12.49
C ASN A 345 22.07 -2.24 11.24
N PHE A 346 22.24 -1.04 10.65
CA PHE A 346 23.13 -0.85 9.51
C PHE A 346 24.58 -1.21 9.83
N LEU A 347 25.07 -0.82 11.00
CA LEU A 347 26.44 -1.12 11.42
C LEU A 347 26.62 -2.62 11.74
N GLU A 348 25.60 -3.27 12.28
CA GLU A 348 25.58 -4.72 12.51
C GLU A 348 25.59 -5.53 11.21
N MET A 349 25.00 -4.97 10.14
CA MET A 349 25.09 -5.50 8.77
C MET A 349 26.48 -5.32 8.14
N GLY A 350 27.43 -4.69 8.84
CA GLY A 350 28.79 -4.48 8.37
C GLY A 350 28.97 -3.27 7.44
N ILE A 351 28.01 -2.33 7.44
CA ILE A 351 28.22 -1.03 6.77
C ILE A 351 29.32 -0.27 7.51
N ALA A 352 30.27 0.30 6.76
CA ALA A 352 31.50 0.86 7.33
C ALA A 352 31.24 2.11 8.18
N SER A 353 30.34 2.97 7.74
CA SER A 353 29.97 4.20 8.47
C SER A 353 28.48 4.50 8.35
N ALA A 354 27.91 5.07 9.42
CA ALA A 354 26.54 5.51 9.48
C ALA A 354 26.47 6.90 10.13
N VAL A 355 25.70 7.81 9.55
CA VAL A 355 25.54 9.18 10.05
C VAL A 355 24.08 9.42 10.40
N LEU A 356 23.83 9.96 11.60
CA LEU A 356 22.53 10.44 12.03
C LEU A 356 22.56 11.95 12.17
N ILE A 357 21.73 12.65 11.40
CA ILE A 357 21.52 14.08 11.53
C ILE A 357 20.23 14.32 12.30
N ASN A 358 20.32 15.04 13.43
CA ASN A 358 19.18 15.35 14.27
C ASN A 358 18.90 16.88 14.28
N PRO A 359 17.85 17.34 13.57
CA PRO A 359 17.51 18.76 13.52
C PRO A 359 17.00 19.32 14.85
N ASP A 360 16.38 18.49 15.71
CA ASP A 360 15.73 18.95 16.95
C ASP A 360 16.72 19.58 17.93
N ASN A 361 17.95 19.05 17.96
CA ASN A 361 19.03 19.51 18.83
C ASN A 361 20.25 20.01 18.04
N ARG A 362 20.15 20.11 16.71
CA ARG A 362 21.25 20.51 15.80
C ARG A 362 22.52 19.71 16.04
N THR A 363 22.40 18.39 16.05
CA THR A 363 23.55 17.48 16.23
C THR A 363 23.73 16.54 15.05
N VAL A 364 24.97 16.10 14.86
CA VAL A 364 25.33 15.04 13.91
C VAL A 364 26.09 13.96 14.65
N THR A 365 25.59 12.73 14.60
CA THR A 365 26.27 11.57 15.17
C THR A 365 26.90 10.76 14.06
N VAL A 366 28.22 10.56 14.13
CA VAL A 366 28.98 9.71 13.21
C VAL A 366 29.31 8.41 13.91
N SER A 367 28.88 7.29 13.34
CA SER A 367 29.13 5.95 13.86
C SER A 367 29.96 5.14 12.87
N VAL A 368 31.11 4.63 13.29
CA VAL A 368 32.04 3.87 12.44
C VAL A 368 32.16 2.44 12.96
N HIS A 369 32.05 1.46 12.06
CA HIS A 369 32.22 0.05 12.38
C HIS A 369 33.71 -0.31 12.54
N LYS A 370 34.14 -0.72 13.74
CA LYS A 370 35.49 -1.26 13.98
C LYS A 370 35.48 -2.79 14.05
N ARG A 371 36.60 -3.42 13.65
CA ARG A 371 36.79 -4.88 13.57
C ARG A 371 36.48 -5.65 14.88
N ASP A 372 36.56 -4.98 16.03
CA ASP A 372 36.31 -5.59 17.35
C ASP A 372 34.83 -5.54 17.80
N LYS A 373 33.88 -5.30 16.88
CA LYS A 373 32.44 -5.15 17.15
C LYS A 373 32.08 -4.02 18.14
N LYS A 374 33.01 -3.09 18.41
CA LYS A 374 32.71 -1.83 19.10
C LYS A 374 32.56 -0.74 18.05
N HIS A 375 31.42 -0.06 18.04
CA HIS A 375 31.21 1.11 17.20
C HIS A 375 31.87 2.31 17.87
N GLU A 376 32.67 3.05 17.13
CA GLU A 376 33.08 4.39 17.55
C GLU A 376 31.97 5.36 17.19
N VAL A 377 31.50 6.12 18.18
CA VAL A 377 30.42 7.08 18.02
C VAL A 377 30.97 8.45 18.39
N ASN A 378 30.93 9.38 17.44
CA ASN A 378 31.33 10.76 17.62
C ASN A 378 30.12 11.68 17.46
N LEU A 379 29.86 12.52 18.47
CA LEU A 379 28.76 13.48 18.47
C LEU A 379 29.30 14.87 18.16
N LEU A 380 28.80 15.48 17.09
CA LEU A 380 29.19 16.79 16.61
C LEU A 380 28.05 17.80 16.84
N HIS A 381 28.44 19.03 17.17
CA HIS A 381 27.56 20.17 17.40
C HIS A 381 27.88 21.32 16.43
N ASP A 382 27.09 22.39 16.49
CA ASP A 382 27.40 23.63 15.80
C ASP A 382 28.82 24.15 16.17
N GLY A 383 29.64 24.40 15.15
CA GLY A 383 31.05 24.78 15.28
C GLY A 383 32.03 23.63 15.05
N ASP A 384 31.57 22.38 15.12
CA ASP A 384 32.35 21.22 14.73
C ASP A 384 32.33 21.02 13.20
N LYS A 385 33.31 20.28 12.70
CA LYS A 385 33.37 19.85 11.31
C LYS A 385 33.08 18.36 11.20
N LEU A 386 32.12 18.01 10.35
CA LEU A 386 31.88 16.66 9.91
C LEU A 386 32.92 16.27 8.86
N SER A 387 33.61 15.16 9.08
CA SER A 387 34.50 14.53 8.12
C SER A 387 34.44 13.00 8.23
N LEU A 388 34.74 12.31 7.14
CA LEU A 388 34.76 10.85 7.03
C LEU A 388 36.01 10.42 6.25
N PRO A 389 37.22 10.58 6.81
CA PRO A 389 38.48 10.51 6.05
C PRO A 389 38.71 9.17 5.34
N ASP A 390 38.20 8.07 5.90
CA ASP A 390 38.32 6.73 5.30
C ASP A 390 37.48 6.57 4.02
N LEU A 391 36.40 7.34 3.87
CA LEU A 391 35.51 7.30 2.72
C LEU A 391 35.73 8.49 1.77
N PHE A 392 35.96 9.67 2.35
CA PHE A 392 36.10 10.94 1.67
C PHE A 392 37.32 11.69 2.21
N PRO A 393 38.53 11.37 1.73
CA PRO A 393 39.74 12.10 2.10
C PRO A 393 39.58 13.60 1.82
N ASP A 394 40.05 14.43 2.74
CA ASP A 394 40.06 15.90 2.66
C ASP A 394 38.69 16.60 2.55
N TRP A 395 37.58 15.85 2.63
CA TRP A 395 36.24 16.42 2.66
C TRP A 395 35.83 16.81 4.09
N GLU A 396 35.36 18.03 4.25
CA GLU A 396 34.84 18.56 5.51
C GLU A 396 33.57 19.37 5.27
N LEU A 397 32.63 19.30 6.22
CA LEU A 397 31.41 20.10 6.23
C LEU A 397 31.21 20.67 7.64
N GLU A 398 31.09 22.00 7.76
CA GLU A 398 30.74 22.61 9.04
C GLU A 398 29.29 22.27 9.41
N VAL A 399 29.05 21.76 10.62
CA VAL A 399 27.72 21.27 11.04
C VAL A 399 26.65 22.35 10.91
N SER A 400 27.01 23.60 11.20
CA SER A 400 26.12 24.77 11.12
C SER A 400 25.53 24.99 9.72
N GLN A 401 26.21 24.53 8.66
CA GLN A 401 25.78 24.70 7.26
C GLN A 401 24.61 23.79 6.88
N LEU A 402 24.36 22.73 7.66
CA LEU A 402 23.25 21.81 7.42
C LEU A 402 21.89 22.45 7.65
N TRP A 403 21.78 23.40 8.59
CA TRP A 403 20.49 23.87 9.10
C TRP A 403 19.86 24.94 8.21
N VAL A 404 18.58 24.76 7.91
CA VAL A 404 17.76 25.77 7.22
C VAL A 404 17.24 26.74 8.27
N ASN A 405 17.65 28.01 8.20
CA ASN A 405 17.21 29.07 9.12
C ASN A 405 15.81 29.57 8.80
#